data_AF-A0A1H7V804-F1
#
_entry.id   AF-A0A1H7V804-F1
#
_cell.length_a   1.000
_cell.length_b   1.000
_cell.length_c   1.000
_cell.angle_alpha   90.00
_cell.angle_beta   90.00
_cell.angle_gamma   90.00
#
_symmetry.space_group_name_H-M   'P 1'
#
loop_
_entity.id
_entity.type
_entity.pdbx_description
1 polymer ?
#
loop_
_entity_poly.entity_id
_entity_poly.type
_entity_poly.pdbx_seq_one_letter_code
_entity_poly.pdbx_strand_id
1 'polypeptide(L)'
;MSNLPDYFEKIIALGRFHRWEGDNDRKQVPDAPIAHYKFYYQGKVGSRPYEEPVLLDILFSENPYPNLISYPIKHEWLHTADAFTYVSIPSIESIAGDKLTAFAPNTTGILHEKNRPGEIIKQLFDVAYLFDEAKNVEILKQSYMQVVQNEIKYRGLAITWRECLEDSFTTAWLITRRDMQEPHFQALQRGIQNVTNMVLATFRIDEAIICAAKLAYLTKIMSLPRLLTSWYLIHYIQKSTN
;
A
#
# COMPACT_ATOMS: atom_id res chain seq x y z
N MET A 1 4.20 -13.24 -24.97
CA MET A 1 3.31 -12.44 -24.11
C MET A 1 1.90 -12.58 -24.66
N SER A 2 0.96 -13.04 -23.83
CA SER A 2 -0.46 -13.11 -24.15
C SER A 2 -0.97 -11.77 -24.67
N ASN A 3 -1.80 -11.78 -25.72
CA ASN A 3 -2.37 -10.58 -26.32
C ASN A 3 -3.41 -9.96 -25.37
N LEU A 4 -2.96 -9.13 -24.41
CA LEU A 4 -3.82 -8.44 -23.44
C LEU A 4 -5.01 -7.72 -24.10
N PRO A 5 -4.83 -6.99 -25.22
CA PRO A 5 -5.94 -6.42 -25.99
C PRO A 5 -7.07 -7.42 -26.29
N ASP A 6 -6.76 -8.66 -26.68
CA ASP A 6 -7.81 -9.67 -26.97
C ASP A 6 -8.64 -10.03 -25.74
N TYR A 7 -8.02 -10.06 -24.55
CA TYR A 7 -8.75 -10.24 -23.30
C TYR A 7 -9.58 -9.01 -22.95
N PHE A 8 -9.08 -7.82 -23.22
CA PHE A 8 -9.79 -6.58 -22.97
C PHE A 8 -11.04 -6.46 -23.86
N GLU A 9 -10.94 -6.82 -25.14
CA GLU A 9 -12.10 -6.89 -26.05
C GLU A 9 -13.15 -7.89 -25.55
N LYS A 10 -12.72 -9.06 -25.04
CA LYS A 10 -13.65 -10.01 -24.40
C LYS A 10 -14.34 -9.43 -23.17
N ILE A 11 -13.64 -8.63 -22.36
CA ILE A 11 -14.22 -7.94 -21.20
C ILE A 11 -15.25 -6.88 -21.65
N ILE A 12 -14.95 -6.10 -22.69
CA ILE A 12 -15.90 -5.14 -23.27
C ILE A 12 -17.15 -5.86 -23.79
N ALA A 13 -16.99 -7.01 -24.43
CA ALA A 13 -18.11 -7.81 -24.96
C ALA A 13 -19.08 -8.33 -23.86
N LEU A 14 -18.66 -8.37 -22.59
CA LEU A 14 -19.56 -8.70 -21.45
C LEU A 14 -20.53 -7.55 -21.12
N GLY A 15 -20.37 -6.36 -21.72
CA GLY A 15 -21.29 -5.23 -21.62
C GLY A 15 -21.25 -4.46 -20.29
N ARG A 16 -20.29 -4.74 -19.41
CA ARG A 16 -20.09 -3.99 -18.16
C ARG A 16 -19.25 -2.75 -18.34
N PHE A 17 -18.25 -2.84 -19.21
CA PHE A 17 -17.44 -1.74 -19.70
C PHE A 17 -17.74 -1.54 -21.19
N HIS A 18 -17.62 -0.32 -21.70
CA HIS A 18 -17.91 -0.03 -23.12
C HIS A 18 -16.69 0.41 -23.92
N ARG A 19 -15.58 0.77 -23.27
CA ARG A 19 -14.28 0.99 -23.92
C ARG A 19 -13.13 0.81 -22.94
N TRP A 20 -11.94 0.57 -23.48
CA TRP A 20 -10.68 0.64 -22.75
C TRP A 20 -9.69 1.54 -23.49
N GLU A 21 -8.72 2.09 -22.77
CA GLU A 21 -7.59 2.83 -23.35
C GLU A 21 -6.29 2.47 -22.62
N GLY A 22 -5.16 2.56 -23.32
CA GLY A 22 -3.84 2.54 -22.69
C GLY A 22 -3.51 3.90 -22.07
N ASP A 23 -2.78 3.90 -20.96
CA ASP A 23 -2.35 5.12 -20.24
C ASP A 23 -0.84 5.06 -19.95
N ASN A 24 -0.07 4.67 -20.96
CA ASN A 24 1.35 4.32 -20.82
C ASN A 24 2.30 5.50 -21.01
N ASP A 25 1.81 6.65 -21.47
CA ASP A 25 2.62 7.87 -21.72
C ASP A 25 3.00 8.62 -20.42
N ARG A 26 2.65 8.07 -19.25
CA ARG A 26 2.96 8.63 -17.94
C ARG A 26 4.47 8.55 -17.66
N LYS A 27 5.01 9.49 -16.87
CA LYS A 27 6.38 9.39 -16.33
C LYS A 27 6.49 8.14 -15.46
N GLN A 28 7.11 7.08 -16.00
CA GLN A 28 7.29 5.82 -15.30
C GLN A 28 8.49 5.90 -14.34
N VAL A 29 8.48 5.02 -13.34
CA VAL A 29 9.72 4.67 -12.63
C VAL A 29 10.66 4.08 -13.68
N PRO A 30 11.93 4.51 -13.76
CA PRO A 30 12.90 3.92 -14.68
C PRO A 30 12.83 2.38 -14.59
N ASP A 31 12.90 1.69 -15.72
CA ASP A 31 13.05 0.23 -15.81
C ASP A 31 11.98 -0.66 -15.14
N ALA A 32 10.90 -0.11 -14.57
CA ALA A 32 9.79 -0.90 -14.05
C ALA A 32 8.90 -1.40 -15.22
N PRO A 33 8.69 -2.72 -15.38
CA PRO A 33 7.92 -3.27 -16.49
C PRO A 33 6.41 -3.15 -16.19
N ILE A 34 5.88 -1.93 -16.23
CA ILE A 34 4.48 -1.62 -15.89
C ILE A 34 3.70 -1.21 -17.13
N ALA A 35 2.47 -1.69 -17.24
CA ALA A 35 1.47 -1.13 -18.16
C ALA A 35 0.25 -0.63 -17.41
N HIS A 36 -0.27 0.51 -17.86
CA HIS A 36 -1.43 1.18 -17.32
C HIS A 36 -2.55 1.18 -18.36
N TYR A 37 -3.75 0.87 -17.91
CA TYR A 37 -4.97 0.88 -18.72
C TYR A 37 -6.11 1.52 -17.94
N LYS A 38 -7.11 2.01 -18.67
CA LYS A 38 -8.40 2.40 -18.09
C LYS A 38 -9.53 1.64 -18.75
N PHE A 39 -10.50 1.21 -17.96
CA PHE A 39 -11.76 0.62 -18.43
C PHE A 39 -12.92 1.53 -18.05
N TYR A 40 -13.68 1.96 -19.05
CA TYR A 40 -14.75 2.93 -18.83
C TYR A 40 -16.10 2.25 -18.73
N TYR A 41 -16.87 2.68 -17.73
CA TYR A 41 -18.22 2.24 -17.46
C TYR A 41 -19.16 3.42 -17.27
N GLN A 42 -20.45 3.16 -17.43
CA GLN A 42 -21.50 4.14 -17.16
C GLN A 42 -21.89 4.10 -15.67
N GLY A 43 -21.50 5.12 -14.93
CA GLY A 43 -21.95 5.35 -13.55
C GLY A 43 -23.46 5.57 -13.49
N LYS A 44 -24.12 4.91 -12.55
CA LYS A 44 -25.58 5.02 -12.30
C LYS A 44 -25.91 5.67 -10.96
N VAL A 45 -24.90 6.11 -10.21
CA VAL A 45 -25.08 6.76 -8.91
C VAL A 45 -25.20 8.27 -9.16
N GLY A 46 -26.25 8.92 -8.65
CA GLY A 46 -26.50 10.35 -8.86
C GLY A 46 -27.61 10.67 -9.86
N SER A 47 -27.83 11.95 -10.14
CA SER A 47 -28.98 12.44 -10.93
C SER A 47 -28.79 12.36 -12.44
N ARG A 48 -27.55 12.13 -12.93
CA ARG A 48 -27.24 12.02 -14.36
C ARG A 48 -26.19 10.93 -14.59
N PRO A 49 -26.32 10.12 -15.66
CA PRO A 49 -25.27 9.19 -16.06
C PRO A 49 -23.98 9.94 -16.35
N TYR A 50 -22.86 9.45 -15.82
CA TYR A 50 -21.53 9.93 -16.14
C TYR A 50 -20.61 8.75 -16.51
N GLU A 51 -19.61 9.01 -17.35
CA GLU A 51 -18.58 8.02 -17.69
C GLU A 51 -17.46 8.09 -16.65
N GLU A 52 -17.08 6.95 -16.06
CA GLU A 52 -15.97 6.87 -15.12
C GLU A 52 -15.02 5.72 -15.51
N PRO A 53 -13.69 5.90 -15.35
CA PRO A 53 -12.74 4.83 -15.52
C PRO A 53 -12.52 4.03 -14.23
N VAL A 54 -12.39 2.72 -14.36
CA VAL A 54 -11.63 1.87 -13.44
C VAL A 54 -10.21 1.76 -13.97
N LEU A 55 -9.22 2.00 -13.11
CA LEU A 55 -7.80 1.90 -13.47
C LEU A 55 -7.32 0.46 -13.35
N LEU A 56 -6.55 0.00 -14.33
CA LEU A 56 -5.89 -1.30 -14.31
C LEU A 56 -4.38 -1.09 -14.49
N ASP A 57 -3.62 -1.37 -13.44
CA ASP A 57 -2.17 -1.34 -13.45
C ASP A 57 -1.65 -2.78 -13.42
N ILE A 58 -0.76 -3.11 -14.36
CA ILE A 58 -0.16 -4.45 -14.50
C ILE A 58 1.35 -4.32 -14.40
N LEU A 59 1.94 -4.93 -13.37
CA LEU A 59 3.39 -5.10 -13.24
C LEU A 59 3.78 -6.47 -13.81
N PHE A 60 4.60 -6.50 -14.86
CA PHE A 60 5.09 -7.73 -15.48
C PHE A 60 6.33 -8.26 -14.75
N SER A 61 6.12 -8.87 -13.60
CA SER A 61 7.17 -9.50 -12.78
C SER A 61 6.71 -10.85 -12.23
N GLU A 62 7.66 -11.61 -11.67
CA GLU A 62 7.32 -12.66 -10.73
C GLU A 62 6.55 -12.07 -9.54
N ASN A 63 5.65 -12.87 -8.97
CA ASN A 63 4.86 -12.47 -7.82
C ASN A 63 5.77 -12.33 -6.59
N PRO A 64 5.90 -11.13 -5.98
CA PRO A 64 6.83 -10.89 -4.89
C PRO A 64 6.25 -11.25 -3.51
N TYR A 65 5.03 -11.81 -3.46
CA TYR A 65 4.35 -12.08 -2.20
C TYR A 65 4.66 -13.50 -1.72
N PRO A 66 5.26 -13.66 -0.52
CA PRO A 66 5.61 -14.98 0.01
C PRO A 66 4.38 -15.82 0.41
N ASN A 67 3.21 -15.19 0.59
CA ASN A 67 1.99 -15.89 0.92
C ASN A 67 0.78 -15.34 0.15
N LEU A 68 0.12 -16.24 -0.57
CA LEU A 68 -1.14 -16.00 -1.26
C LEU A 68 -2.27 -16.79 -0.59
N ILE A 69 -3.46 -16.20 -0.57
CA ILE A 69 -4.68 -16.80 -0.05
C ILE A 69 -5.76 -16.83 -1.12
N SER A 70 -6.65 -17.80 -1.04
CA SER A 70 -7.86 -17.85 -1.86
C SER A 70 -8.94 -17.00 -1.19
N TYR A 71 -9.44 -15.98 -1.89
CA TYR A 71 -10.43 -15.04 -1.37
C TYR A 71 -11.66 -14.98 -2.29
N PRO A 72 -12.88 -15.10 -1.75
CA PRO A 72 -14.10 -14.97 -2.55
C PRO A 72 -14.34 -13.51 -2.95
N ILE A 73 -14.69 -13.26 -4.21
CA ILE A 73 -15.20 -11.96 -4.66
C ILE A 73 -16.60 -11.77 -4.08
N LYS A 74 -16.65 -11.19 -2.89
CA LYS A 74 -17.87 -10.80 -2.18
C LYS A 74 -17.59 -9.58 -1.32
N HIS A 75 -18.62 -8.79 -1.03
CA HIS A 75 -18.50 -7.62 -0.17
C HIS A 75 -19.75 -7.48 0.70
N GLU A 76 -19.61 -7.01 1.95
CA GLU A 76 -20.75 -6.89 2.89
C GLU A 76 -21.82 -5.91 2.40
N TRP A 77 -21.42 -4.89 1.64
CA TRP A 77 -22.33 -3.91 1.05
C TRP A 77 -22.92 -4.33 -0.31
N LEU A 78 -22.48 -5.45 -0.89
CA LEU A 78 -22.93 -5.90 -2.20
C LEU A 78 -23.62 -7.26 -2.13
N HIS A 79 -24.85 -7.33 -2.63
CA HIS A 79 -25.51 -8.61 -2.83
C HIS A 79 -24.73 -9.44 -3.85
N THR A 80 -24.11 -10.52 -3.37
CA THR A 80 -23.32 -11.44 -4.18
C THR A 80 -24.03 -12.79 -4.16
N ALA A 81 -24.34 -13.34 -5.33
CA ALA A 81 -25.01 -14.63 -5.43
C ALA A 81 -24.01 -15.78 -5.46
N ASP A 82 -24.40 -16.92 -4.86
CA ASP A 82 -23.66 -18.17 -4.98
C ASP A 82 -23.77 -18.77 -6.40
N ALA A 83 -22.77 -19.50 -6.90
CA ALA A 83 -21.47 -19.77 -6.26
C ALA A 83 -20.47 -18.62 -6.43
N PHE A 84 -19.73 -18.28 -5.37
CA PHE A 84 -18.73 -17.22 -5.42
C PHE A 84 -17.57 -17.54 -6.36
N THR A 85 -17.10 -16.50 -7.08
CA THR A 85 -15.82 -16.55 -7.80
C THR A 85 -14.69 -16.34 -6.79
N TYR A 86 -13.67 -17.19 -6.80
CA TYR A 86 -12.50 -17.07 -5.94
C TYR A 86 -11.30 -16.54 -6.72
N VAL A 87 -10.50 -15.70 -6.06
CA VAL A 87 -9.26 -15.14 -6.61
C VAL A 87 -8.11 -15.37 -5.65
N SER A 88 -6.91 -15.48 -6.20
CA SER A 88 -5.67 -15.54 -5.41
C SER A 88 -5.21 -14.12 -5.12
N ILE A 89 -5.11 -13.75 -3.84
CA ILE A 89 -4.64 -12.43 -3.40
C ILE A 89 -3.51 -12.58 -2.37
N PRO A 90 -2.69 -11.54 -2.14
CA PRO A 90 -1.67 -11.58 -1.10
C PRO A 90 -2.32 -11.64 0.30
N SER A 91 -1.64 -12.27 1.25
CA SER A 91 -2.07 -12.25 2.65
C SER A 91 -2.00 -10.85 3.25
N ILE A 92 -2.67 -10.62 4.39
CA ILE A 92 -2.62 -9.35 5.13
C ILE A 92 -1.18 -8.91 5.39
N GLU A 93 -0.33 -9.83 5.83
CA GLU A 93 1.09 -9.58 6.07
C GLU A 93 1.83 -9.21 4.79
N SER A 94 1.51 -9.89 3.68
CA SER A 94 2.14 -9.61 2.39
C SER A 94 1.77 -8.22 1.88
N ILE A 95 0.48 -7.83 1.98
CA ILE A 95 -0.01 -6.49 1.65
C ILE A 95 0.64 -5.44 2.55
N ALA A 96 0.74 -5.69 3.86
CA ALA A 96 1.34 -4.76 4.80
C ALA A 96 2.83 -4.50 4.49
N GLY A 97 3.57 -5.56 4.15
CA GLY A 97 4.98 -5.45 3.76
C GLY A 97 5.17 -4.62 2.49
N ASP A 98 4.32 -4.82 1.47
CA ASP A 98 4.33 -4.02 0.24
C ASP A 98 4.00 -2.55 0.52
N LYS A 99 2.89 -2.30 1.23
CA LYS A 99 2.47 -0.94 1.61
C LYS A 99 3.55 -0.17 2.36
N LEU A 100 4.31 -0.85 3.23
CA LEU A 100 5.42 -0.24 3.96
C LEU A 100 6.54 0.25 3.01
N THR A 101 6.77 -0.40 1.87
CA THR A 101 7.75 0.06 0.87
C THR A 101 7.37 1.42 0.27
N ALA A 102 6.06 1.71 0.17
CA ALA A 102 5.55 2.98 -0.32
C ALA A 102 5.64 4.11 0.74
N PHE A 103 5.82 3.79 2.03
CA PHE A 103 6.02 4.73 3.12
C PHE A 103 7.52 4.97 3.41
N ALA A 104 8.27 5.39 2.41
CA ALA A 104 9.70 5.71 2.51
C ALA A 104 10.01 6.94 1.61
N PRO A 105 9.61 8.16 2.03
CA PRO A 105 9.51 9.31 1.15
C PRO A 105 10.84 9.99 0.79
N ASN A 106 11.97 9.46 1.27
CA ASN A 106 13.32 9.89 0.88
C ASN A 106 14.07 8.82 0.07
N THR A 107 13.48 7.64 -0.16
CA THR A 107 14.13 6.51 -0.84
C THR A 107 13.24 5.88 -1.93
N THR A 108 12.47 4.85 -1.61
CA THR A 108 11.69 4.05 -2.58
C THR A 108 10.20 4.34 -2.57
N GLY A 109 9.69 5.08 -1.59
CA GLY A 109 8.27 5.33 -1.42
C GLY A 109 7.71 6.43 -2.33
N ILE A 110 6.61 7.02 -1.87
CA ILE A 110 6.07 8.26 -2.43
C ILE A 110 6.97 9.42 -2.00
N LEU A 111 7.88 9.83 -2.91
CA LEU A 111 8.89 10.83 -2.61
C LEU A 111 8.29 12.19 -2.26
N HIS A 112 8.90 12.90 -1.30
CA HIS A 112 8.50 14.26 -0.93
C HIS A 112 8.46 15.22 -2.13
N GLU A 113 9.40 15.06 -3.05
CA GLU A 113 9.54 15.84 -4.30
C GLU A 113 8.30 15.75 -5.21
N LYS A 114 7.51 14.66 -5.10
CA LYS A 114 6.26 14.50 -5.85
C LYS A 114 5.12 15.37 -5.30
N ASN A 115 5.31 16.02 -4.15
CA ASN A 115 4.34 16.90 -3.48
C ASN A 115 2.95 16.26 -3.35
N ARG A 116 2.91 14.98 -2.96
CA ARG A 116 1.70 14.17 -2.73
C ARG A 116 1.60 13.71 -1.26
N PRO A 117 1.55 14.65 -0.30
CA PRO A 117 1.60 14.28 1.12
C PRO A 117 0.41 13.43 1.57
N GLY A 118 -0.77 13.60 0.96
CA GLY A 118 -1.94 12.75 1.24
C GLY A 118 -1.70 11.28 0.86
N GLU A 119 -0.99 11.01 -0.24
CA GLU A 119 -0.64 9.65 -0.65
C GLU A 119 0.36 9.00 0.32
N ILE A 120 1.32 9.78 0.87
CA ILE A 120 2.25 9.31 1.92
C ILE A 120 1.45 8.93 3.19
N ILE A 121 0.57 9.81 3.64
CA ILE A 121 -0.23 9.58 4.85
C ILE A 121 -1.23 8.43 4.66
N LYS A 122 -1.73 8.20 3.45
CA LYS A 122 -2.52 7.01 3.16
C LYS A 122 -1.72 5.72 3.38
N GLN A 123 -0.43 5.67 2.98
CA GLN A 123 0.40 4.49 3.26
C GLN A 123 0.59 4.28 4.76
N LEU A 124 0.79 5.36 5.53
CA LEU A 124 0.86 5.30 6.99
C LEU A 124 -0.40 4.68 7.59
N PHE A 125 -1.57 5.16 7.15
CA PHE A 125 -2.87 4.66 7.61
C PHE A 125 -3.05 3.18 7.26
N ASP A 126 -2.83 2.81 6.00
CA ASP A 126 -2.99 1.44 5.50
C ASP A 126 -2.09 0.47 6.29
N VAL A 127 -0.81 0.79 6.48
CA VAL A 127 0.14 -0.05 7.23
C VAL A 127 -0.27 -0.17 8.70
N ALA A 128 -0.66 0.93 9.34
CA ALA A 128 -1.06 0.92 10.74
C ALA A 128 -2.37 0.14 10.99
N TYR A 129 -3.27 0.12 10.02
CA TYR A 129 -4.49 -0.69 10.06
C TYR A 129 -4.17 -2.18 9.87
N LEU A 130 -3.37 -2.52 8.86
CA LEU A 130 -2.95 -3.90 8.62
C LEU A 130 -2.06 -4.46 9.74
N PHE A 131 -1.32 -3.59 10.44
CA PHE A 131 -0.53 -3.97 11.60
C PHE A 131 -1.37 -4.63 12.70
N ASP A 132 -2.59 -4.14 12.94
CA ASP A 132 -3.47 -4.70 13.98
C ASP A 132 -3.99 -6.10 13.63
N GLU A 133 -4.08 -6.41 12.33
CA GLU A 133 -4.59 -7.68 11.81
C GLU A 133 -3.48 -8.69 11.49
N ALA A 134 -2.23 -8.23 11.36
CA ALA A 134 -1.10 -9.06 11.01
C ALA A 134 -0.73 -10.04 12.15
N LYS A 135 -0.62 -11.33 11.82
CA LYS A 135 -0.33 -12.38 12.81
C LYS A 135 1.10 -12.88 12.69
N ASN A 136 1.77 -12.65 11.57
CA ASN A 136 3.10 -13.15 11.31
C ASN A 136 4.05 -12.08 10.73
N VAL A 137 4.82 -11.44 11.61
CA VAL A 137 5.80 -10.41 11.22
C VAL A 137 6.90 -10.92 10.28
N GLU A 138 7.19 -12.22 10.28
CA GLU A 138 8.20 -12.80 9.39
C GLU A 138 7.73 -12.81 7.92
N ILE A 139 6.45 -13.14 7.67
CA ILE A 139 5.85 -13.06 6.32
C ILE A 139 5.85 -11.61 5.84
N LEU A 140 5.48 -10.67 6.72
CA LEU A 140 5.49 -9.24 6.42
C LEU A 140 6.89 -8.77 6.04
N LYS A 141 7.90 -9.13 6.84
CA LYS A 141 9.30 -8.78 6.57
C LYS A 141 9.80 -9.36 5.25
N GLN A 142 9.47 -10.62 4.95
CA GLN A 142 9.84 -11.25 3.68
C GLN A 142 9.20 -10.54 2.49
N SER A 143 7.90 -10.20 2.58
CA SER A 143 7.20 -9.42 1.56
C SER A 143 7.84 -8.05 1.35
N TYR A 144 8.07 -7.30 2.44
CA TYR A 144 8.75 -6.00 2.39
C TYR A 144 10.11 -6.10 1.69
N MET A 145 10.94 -7.08 2.07
CA MET A 145 12.27 -7.25 1.49
C MET A 145 12.22 -7.56 -0.01
N GLN A 146 11.31 -8.42 -0.46
CA GLN A 146 11.17 -8.76 -1.89
C GLN A 146 10.68 -7.56 -2.70
N VAL A 147 9.64 -6.87 -2.23
CA VAL A 147 9.06 -5.71 -2.92
C VAL A 147 10.06 -4.54 -2.95
N VAL A 148 10.70 -4.20 -1.82
CA VAL A 148 11.63 -3.07 -1.78
C VAL A 148 12.89 -3.32 -2.60
N GLN A 149 13.36 -4.56 -2.71
CA GLN A 149 14.47 -4.91 -3.58
C GLN A 149 14.14 -4.67 -5.06
N ASN A 150 12.92 -4.99 -5.47
CA ASN A 150 12.44 -4.69 -6.81
C ASN A 150 12.36 -3.17 -7.03
N GLU A 151 11.82 -2.41 -6.08
CA GLU A 151 11.76 -0.94 -6.15
C GLU A 151 13.15 -0.29 -6.23
N ILE A 152 14.10 -0.74 -5.42
CA ILE A 152 15.51 -0.29 -5.47
C ILE A 152 16.10 -0.55 -6.86
N LYS A 153 15.87 -1.76 -7.40
CA LYS A 153 16.36 -2.15 -8.72
C LYS A 153 15.75 -1.31 -9.83
N TYR A 154 14.43 -1.15 -9.86
CA TYR A 154 13.74 -0.33 -10.87
C TYR A 154 14.27 1.11 -10.82
N ARG A 155 14.43 1.68 -9.63
CA ARG A 155 14.92 3.06 -9.48
C ARG A 155 16.43 3.22 -9.68
N GLY A 156 17.18 2.14 -9.88
CA GLY A 156 18.64 2.18 -10.03
C GLY A 156 19.37 2.73 -8.80
N LEU A 157 18.82 2.52 -7.60
CA LEU A 157 19.37 3.09 -6.37
C LEU A 157 20.50 2.21 -5.81
N ALA A 158 21.57 2.84 -5.35
CA ALA A 158 22.69 2.17 -4.68
C ALA A 158 22.49 2.13 -3.15
N ILE A 159 21.35 1.58 -2.70
CA ILE A 159 20.96 1.55 -1.28
C ILE A 159 20.47 0.18 -0.79
N THR A 160 20.49 0.09 0.51
CA THR A 160 19.90 -0.84 1.47
C THR A 160 18.38 -1.03 1.47
N TRP A 161 17.84 -2.26 1.54
CA TRP A 161 16.49 -2.42 2.11
C TRP A 161 16.41 -1.90 3.56
N ARG A 162 17.53 -1.94 4.30
CA ARG A 162 17.61 -1.38 5.65
C ARG A 162 17.61 0.14 5.67
N GLU A 163 18.19 0.77 4.65
CA GLU A 163 18.17 2.23 4.49
C GLU A 163 16.76 2.70 4.17
N CYS A 164 16.03 2.00 3.29
CA CYS A 164 14.60 2.25 3.07
C CYS A 164 13.77 2.07 4.34
N LEU A 165 14.06 1.04 5.14
CA LEU A 165 13.32 0.79 6.39
C LEU A 165 13.59 1.88 7.44
N GLU A 166 14.82 2.40 7.50
CA GLU A 166 15.18 3.49 8.38
C GLU A 166 14.57 4.83 7.93
N ASP A 167 14.39 5.05 6.63
CA ASP A 167 13.62 6.16 6.08
C ASP A 167 12.15 6.10 6.55
N SER A 168 11.51 4.94 6.45
CA SER A 168 10.16 4.71 7.00
C SER A 168 10.10 5.02 8.51
N PHE A 169 11.07 4.54 9.29
CA PHE A 169 11.14 4.81 10.73
C PHE A 169 11.30 6.30 11.02
N THR A 170 12.23 6.96 10.34
CA THR A 170 12.54 8.38 10.55
C THR A 170 11.35 9.26 10.18
N THR A 171 10.64 8.90 9.10
CA THR A 171 9.41 9.58 8.67
C THR A 171 8.29 9.43 9.71
N ALA A 172 8.10 8.22 10.26
CA ALA A 172 7.15 8.01 11.34
C ALA A 172 7.53 8.82 12.59
N TRP A 173 8.82 8.80 12.99
CA TRP A 173 9.31 9.59 14.10
C TRP A 173 9.09 11.10 13.88
N LEU A 174 9.31 11.60 12.68
CA LEU A 174 9.08 13.00 12.32
C LEU A 174 7.63 13.45 12.59
N ILE A 175 6.64 12.61 12.28
CA ILE A 175 5.23 12.88 12.56
C ILE A 175 4.99 13.07 14.06
N THR A 176 5.67 12.29 14.91
CA THR A 176 5.52 12.37 16.37
C THR A 176 6.08 13.65 16.98
N ARG A 177 7.05 14.29 16.32
CA ARG A 177 7.71 15.50 16.84
C ARG A 177 6.83 16.75 16.80
N ARG A 178 5.85 16.80 15.91
CA ARG A 178 4.99 17.97 15.68
C ARG A 178 5.77 19.27 15.44
N ASP A 179 6.94 19.17 14.82
CA ASP A 179 7.88 20.27 14.65
C ASP A 179 7.50 21.14 13.45
N MET A 180 6.78 22.24 13.70
CA MET A 180 6.35 23.17 12.66
C MET A 180 7.52 23.89 11.96
N GLN A 181 8.75 23.81 12.46
CA GLN A 181 9.91 24.38 11.78
C GLN A 181 10.51 23.42 10.75
N GLU A 182 10.12 22.14 10.78
CA GLU A 182 10.62 21.11 9.85
C GLU A 182 9.73 21.04 8.59
N PRO A 183 10.24 21.41 7.39
CA PRO A 183 9.43 21.46 6.16
C PRO A 183 8.78 20.12 5.79
N HIS A 184 9.47 19.00 6.03
CA HIS A 184 8.91 17.68 5.78
C HIS A 184 7.74 17.38 6.71
N PHE A 185 7.80 17.82 7.98
CA PHE A 185 6.66 17.69 8.89
C PHE A 185 5.47 18.55 8.42
N GLN A 186 5.70 19.80 8.01
CA GLN A 186 4.63 20.65 7.47
C GLN A 186 3.94 20.00 6.26
N ALA A 187 4.71 19.35 5.36
CA ALA A 187 4.15 18.60 4.26
C ALA A 187 3.28 17.42 4.73
N LEU A 188 3.78 16.61 5.67
CA LEU A 188 3.05 15.48 6.24
C LEU A 188 1.78 15.93 6.97
N GLN A 189 1.81 17.04 7.71
CA GLN A 189 0.65 17.60 8.38
C GLN A 189 -0.44 18.03 7.39
N ARG A 190 -0.06 18.64 6.25
CA ARG A 190 -1.02 18.90 5.16
C ARG A 190 -1.61 17.60 4.61
N GLY A 191 -0.80 16.54 4.51
CA GLY A 191 -1.28 15.20 4.15
C GLY A 191 -2.34 14.68 5.12
N ILE A 192 -2.10 14.81 6.43
CA ILE A 192 -3.03 14.40 7.49
C ILE A 192 -4.37 15.15 7.37
N GLN A 193 -4.32 16.46 7.07
CA GLN A 193 -5.54 17.26 6.90
C GLN A 193 -6.35 16.83 5.65
N ASN A 194 -5.66 16.39 4.59
CA ASN A 194 -6.27 16.10 3.29
C ASN A 194 -6.70 14.65 3.09
N VAL A 195 -6.26 13.71 3.95
CA VAL A 195 -6.59 12.28 3.82
C VAL A 195 -8.05 11.97 4.20
N THR A 196 -8.77 12.93 4.78
CA THR A 196 -10.16 12.78 5.27
C THR A 196 -11.15 12.28 4.21
N ASN A 197 -10.92 12.57 2.92
CA ASN A 197 -11.77 12.06 1.83
C ASN A 197 -11.36 10.66 1.34
N MET A 198 -10.30 10.08 1.89
CA MET A 198 -9.74 8.79 1.48
C MET A 198 -9.96 7.69 2.52
N VAL A 199 -10.43 8.04 3.71
CA VAL A 199 -10.68 7.12 4.83
C VAL A 199 -12.08 7.36 5.40
N LEU A 200 -12.71 6.30 5.92
CA LEU A 200 -14.05 6.38 6.53
C LEU A 200 -14.02 6.85 7.99
N ALA A 201 -12.85 6.92 8.61
CA ALA A 201 -12.64 7.32 9.99
C ALA A 201 -12.19 8.79 10.10
N THR A 202 -12.46 9.42 11.23
CA THR A 202 -11.80 10.70 11.55
C THR A 202 -10.31 10.46 11.66
N PHE A 203 -9.51 11.24 10.93
CA PHE A 203 -8.06 11.12 10.94
C PHE A 203 -7.42 12.49 11.13
N ARG A 204 -6.91 12.73 12.34
CA ARG A 204 -6.19 13.95 12.73
C ARG A 204 -4.78 13.58 13.18
N ILE A 205 -4.05 14.59 13.66
CA ILE A 205 -2.66 14.42 14.09
C ILE A 205 -2.51 13.40 15.23
N ASP A 206 -3.51 13.28 16.12
CA ASP A 206 -3.45 12.33 17.22
C ASP A 206 -3.56 10.88 16.72
N GLU A 207 -4.48 10.59 15.79
CA GLU A 207 -4.57 9.28 15.14
C GLU A 207 -3.34 8.99 14.28
N ALA A 208 -2.81 9.99 13.58
CA ALA A 208 -1.60 9.85 12.78
C ALA A 208 -0.38 9.48 13.64
N ILE A 209 -0.30 10.00 14.87
CA ILE A 209 0.78 9.67 15.80
C ILE A 209 0.67 8.24 16.31
N ILE A 210 -0.54 7.74 16.57
CA ILE A 210 -0.74 6.32 16.90
C ILE A 210 -0.30 5.44 15.73
N CYS A 211 -0.68 5.80 14.50
CA CYS A 211 -0.27 5.06 13.31
C CYS A 211 1.26 5.10 13.13
N ALA A 212 1.88 6.26 13.33
CA ALA A 212 3.33 6.43 13.26
C ALA A 212 4.05 5.59 14.33
N ALA A 213 3.52 5.53 15.55
CA ALA A 213 4.10 4.70 16.61
C ALA A 213 4.06 3.21 16.26
N LYS A 214 2.94 2.71 15.70
CA LYS A 214 2.84 1.32 15.23
C LYS A 214 3.86 1.01 14.12
N LEU A 215 3.98 1.90 13.14
CA LEU A 215 4.92 1.75 12.04
C LEU A 215 6.38 1.81 12.53
N ALA A 216 6.71 2.76 13.41
CA ALA A 216 8.03 2.88 14.03
C ALA A 216 8.39 1.61 14.84
N TYR A 217 7.42 1.05 15.56
CA TYR A 217 7.60 -0.21 16.27
C TYR A 217 7.82 -1.39 15.30
N LEU A 218 6.99 -1.52 14.27
CA LEU A 218 7.10 -2.56 13.24
C LEU A 218 8.46 -2.55 12.55
N THR A 219 8.90 -1.37 12.10
CA THR A 219 10.22 -1.20 11.45
C THR A 219 11.37 -1.62 12.36
N LYS A 220 11.32 -1.30 13.67
CA LYS A 220 12.34 -1.75 14.61
C LYS A 220 12.29 -3.26 14.85
N ILE A 221 11.12 -3.90 14.98
CA ILE A 221 11.05 -5.37 15.05
C ILE A 221 11.66 -6.01 13.80
N MET A 222 11.28 -5.52 12.61
CA MET A 222 11.78 -6.04 11.34
C MET A 222 13.30 -5.90 11.21
N SER A 223 13.88 -4.87 11.83
CA SER A 223 15.33 -4.64 11.82
C SER A 223 16.11 -5.69 12.63
N LEU A 224 15.48 -6.33 13.62
CA LEU A 224 16.11 -7.27 14.53
C LEU A 224 16.49 -8.61 13.84
N PRO A 225 17.54 -9.28 14.33
CA PRO A 225 17.82 -10.68 14.02
C PRO A 225 16.65 -11.59 14.40
N ARG A 226 16.40 -12.64 13.59
CA ARG A 226 15.30 -13.60 13.75
C ARG A 226 15.25 -14.30 15.12
N LEU A 227 16.39 -14.38 15.83
CA LEU A 227 16.48 -14.96 17.17
C LEU A 227 15.80 -14.08 18.26
N LEU A 228 15.59 -12.79 17.99
CA LEU A 228 14.99 -11.84 18.93
C LEU A 228 13.50 -11.56 18.65
N THR A 229 12.93 -12.12 17.57
CA THR A 229 11.55 -11.87 17.15
C THR A 229 10.55 -12.95 17.59
N SER A 230 10.95 -13.89 18.45
CA SER A 230 9.99 -14.82 19.07
C SER A 230 8.99 -14.02 19.90
N TRP A 231 7.74 -14.03 19.43
CA TRP A 231 6.57 -13.30 19.92
C TRP A 231 6.31 -13.42 21.44
N TYR A 232 6.98 -14.39 22.10
CA TYR A 232 6.90 -14.65 23.53
C TYR A 232 7.35 -13.49 24.44
N LEU A 233 8.29 -12.64 24.01
CA LEU A 233 8.76 -11.53 24.86
C LEU A 233 7.81 -10.32 24.87
N ILE A 234 7.04 -10.11 23.80
CA ILE A 234 6.23 -8.89 23.63
C ILE A 234 4.89 -8.98 24.38
N HIS A 235 4.27 -10.16 24.44
CA HIS A 235 3.05 -10.36 25.25
C HIS A 235 3.31 -10.61 26.74
N TYR A 236 4.54 -10.93 27.14
CA TYR A 236 4.87 -11.11 28.56
C TYR A 236 4.77 -9.78 29.33
N ILE A 237 5.09 -8.66 28.68
CA ILE A 237 5.03 -7.32 29.29
C ILE A 237 3.57 -6.84 29.46
N GLN A 238 2.64 -7.24 28.59
CA GLN A 238 1.22 -6.88 28.73
C GLN A 238 0.48 -7.70 29.80
N LYS A 239 0.99 -8.87 30.20
CA LYS A 239 0.39 -9.70 31.27
C LYS A 239 0.98 -9.45 32.66
N SER A 240 2.11 -8.77 32.78
CA SER A 240 2.74 -8.48 34.08
C SER A 240 2.29 -7.17 34.73
N THR A 241 1.36 -6.43 34.12
CA THR A 241 0.83 -5.16 34.63
C THR A 241 -0.70 -5.17 34.84
N ASN A 242 -1.29 -6.35 35.04
CA ASN A 242 -2.64 -6.50 35.59
C ASN A 242 -2.61 -7.34 36.85
#